data_AF-A0A1G3BPA2-F1
#
_entry.id   AF-A0A1G3BPA2-F1
#
_cell.length_a   1.000
_cell.length_b   1.000
_cell.length_c   1.000
_cell.angle_alpha   90.00
_cell.angle_beta   90.00
_cell.angle_gamma   90.00
#
_symmetry.space_group_name_H-M   'P 1'
#
loop_
_entity.id
_entity.type
_entity.pdbx_description
1 polymer ?
#
loop_
_entity_poly.entity_id
_entity_poly.type
_entity_poly.pdbx_seq_one_letter_code
_entity_poly.pdbx_strand_id
1 'polypeptide(L)'
;MYEYNLTQAIAAAYSKITPINKIDAIKRVYPNKLNIKLILRTPAALVKCGNNVYLVDYDCVLLPKEYYKLPNNEYDPPCIQSNKLTRPPLLGNTWNDNGIKAGVELLKFLRANNVHNIFKILAIDVSNVCKKRNTGKSDIILWTENNTQIRWGCSSLCNEPNELSDEEKLQNLLSIAKSEGTNLKRMDYVDVRWKKPVGKQWAGIKKTLAE
;
A
#
# COMPACT_ATOMS: atom_id res chain seq x y z
N MET A 1 -1.14 -34.06 -37.29
CA MET A 1 -2.37 -33.25 -37.33
C MET A 1 -2.04 -31.90 -36.67
N TYR A 2 -2.13 -30.78 -37.39
CA TYR A 2 -1.84 -29.45 -36.84
C TYR A 2 -2.99 -29.03 -35.92
N GLU A 3 -2.78 -28.94 -34.61
CA GLU A 3 -3.82 -28.42 -33.71
C GLU A 3 -4.07 -26.94 -34.00
N TYR A 4 -5.20 -26.60 -34.61
CA TYR A 4 -5.50 -25.23 -35.02
C TYR A 4 -5.66 -24.26 -33.82
N ASN A 5 -6.01 -24.78 -32.63
CA ASN A 5 -6.37 -23.98 -31.45
C ASN A 5 -5.38 -24.07 -30.27
N LEU A 6 -4.19 -24.66 -30.45
CA LEU A 6 -3.23 -24.86 -29.33
C LEU A 6 -2.90 -23.56 -28.56
N THR A 7 -2.70 -22.45 -29.27
CA THR A 7 -2.34 -21.17 -28.63
C THR A 7 -3.49 -20.63 -27.77
N GLN A 8 -4.74 -20.81 -28.21
CA GLN A 8 -5.94 -20.45 -27.46
C GLN A 8 -6.14 -21.37 -26.25
N ALA A 9 -5.94 -22.68 -26.42
CA ALA A 9 -6.04 -23.65 -25.33
C ALA A 9 -5.00 -23.36 -24.23
N ILE A 10 -3.75 -23.06 -24.61
CA ILE A 10 -2.70 -22.64 -23.67
C ILE A 10 -3.08 -21.33 -23.00
N ALA A 11 -3.58 -20.33 -23.75
CA ALA A 11 -4.02 -19.07 -23.17
C ALA A 11 -5.09 -19.27 -22.10
N ALA A 12 -6.10 -20.11 -22.38
CA ALA A 12 -7.18 -20.41 -21.45
C ALA A 12 -6.74 -21.22 -20.23
N ALA A 13 -5.68 -22.02 -20.35
CA ALA A 13 -5.09 -22.73 -19.22
C ALA A 13 -4.32 -21.76 -18.30
N TYR A 14 -3.46 -20.92 -18.88
CA TYR A 14 -2.62 -19.98 -18.12
C TYR A 14 -3.42 -18.83 -17.50
N SER A 15 -4.54 -18.40 -18.10
CA SER A 15 -5.39 -17.34 -17.53
C SER A 15 -6.03 -17.70 -16.19
N LYS A 16 -6.08 -18.99 -15.83
CA LYS A 16 -6.62 -19.48 -14.56
C LYS A 16 -5.59 -19.46 -13.42
N ILE A 17 -4.32 -19.21 -13.73
CA ILE A 17 -3.23 -19.24 -12.75
C ILE A 17 -3.10 -17.87 -12.11
N THR A 18 -3.42 -17.75 -10.81
CA THR A 18 -3.51 -16.46 -10.10
C THR A 18 -2.26 -15.58 -10.21
N PRO A 19 -1.02 -16.10 -10.07
CA PRO A 19 0.18 -15.28 -10.26
C PRO A 19 0.33 -14.62 -11.64
N ILE A 20 -0.44 -15.03 -12.65
CA ILE A 20 -0.40 -14.44 -13.98
C ILE A 20 -1.39 -13.28 -14.04
N ASN A 21 -0.86 -12.07 -14.26
CA ASN A 21 -1.69 -10.88 -14.48
C ASN A 21 -2.30 -10.90 -15.89
N LYS A 22 -1.43 -11.08 -16.88
CA LYS A 22 -1.81 -11.07 -18.30
C LYS A 22 -0.88 -11.95 -19.13
N ILE A 23 -1.44 -12.55 -20.17
CA ILE A 23 -0.67 -13.20 -21.24
C ILE A 23 -0.39 -12.14 -22.31
N ASP A 24 0.88 -11.77 -22.48
CA ASP A 24 1.30 -10.73 -23.42
C ASP A 24 1.38 -11.27 -24.85
N ALA A 25 1.98 -12.45 -25.01
CA ALA A 25 2.08 -13.10 -26.31
C ALA A 25 2.22 -14.62 -26.19
N ILE A 26 1.59 -15.35 -27.12
CA ILE A 26 1.85 -16.78 -27.35
C ILE A 26 2.15 -16.94 -28.83
N LYS A 27 3.34 -17.43 -29.15
CA LYS A 27 3.80 -17.62 -30.54
C LYS A 27 4.41 -18.99 -30.72
N ARG A 28 4.07 -19.67 -31.82
CA ARG A 28 4.82 -20.85 -32.26
C ARG A 28 6.11 -20.40 -32.91
N VAL A 29 7.19 -21.10 -32.60
CA VAL A 29 8.52 -20.85 -33.15
C VAL A 29 9.02 -22.16 -33.75
N TYR A 30 9.48 -22.10 -35.00
CA TYR A 30 9.98 -23.28 -35.67
C TYR A 30 11.44 -23.60 -35.27
N PRO A 31 11.81 -24.89 -35.20
CA PRO A 31 10.94 -26.06 -35.17
C PRO A 31 10.43 -26.35 -33.75
N ASN A 32 9.15 -26.74 -33.64
CA ASN A 32 8.51 -27.33 -32.45
C ASN A 32 8.71 -26.61 -31.11
N LYS A 33 8.80 -25.27 -31.12
CA LYS A 33 8.88 -24.45 -29.91
C LYS A 33 7.66 -23.57 -29.78
N LEU A 34 7.39 -23.15 -28.55
CA LEU A 34 6.34 -22.20 -28.24
C LEU A 34 6.95 -21.15 -27.31
N ASN A 35 6.87 -19.89 -27.73
CA ASN A 35 7.34 -18.75 -26.97
C ASN A 35 6.14 -18.10 -26.29
N ILE A 36 6.15 -18.10 -24.95
CA ILE A 36 5.11 -17.51 -24.11
C ILE A 36 5.72 -16.33 -23.37
N LYS A 37 5.11 -15.16 -23.53
CA LYS A 37 5.43 -13.97 -22.74
C LYS A 37 4.28 -13.72 -21.76
N LEU A 38 4.59 -13.78 -20.48
CA LEU A 38 3.65 -13.59 -19.37
C LEU A 38 4.02 -12.34 -18.59
N ILE A 39 3.00 -11.64 -18.11
CA ILE A 39 3.13 -10.57 -17.13
C ILE A 39 2.65 -11.13 -15.80
N LEU A 40 3.55 -11.22 -14.82
CA LEU A 40 3.23 -11.75 -13.50
C LEU A 40 2.68 -10.66 -12.58
N ARG A 41 1.81 -11.05 -11.65
CA ARG A 41 1.34 -10.20 -10.56
C ARG A 41 2.46 -10.00 -9.56
N THR A 42 2.74 -8.74 -9.23
CA THR A 42 3.71 -8.36 -8.22
C THR A 42 2.99 -8.07 -6.90
N PRO A 43 3.42 -8.67 -5.78
CA PRO A 43 2.85 -8.34 -4.49
C PRO A 43 3.05 -6.87 -4.14
N ALA A 44 1.97 -6.21 -3.76
CA ALA A 44 1.98 -4.81 -3.37
C ALA A 44 2.02 -4.67 -1.86
N ALA A 45 1.10 -5.31 -1.16
CA ALA A 45 0.88 -5.09 0.27
C ALA A 45 0.52 -6.37 1.02
N LEU A 46 0.83 -6.38 2.31
CA LEU A 46 0.20 -7.27 3.27
C LEU A 46 -1.04 -6.57 3.84
N VAL A 47 -2.15 -7.29 3.95
CA VAL A 47 -3.40 -6.80 4.54
C VAL A 47 -3.68 -7.61 5.80
N LYS A 48 -3.75 -6.93 6.95
CA LYS A 48 -4.11 -7.55 8.23
C LYS A 48 -5.61 -7.45 8.46
N CYS A 49 -6.28 -8.61 8.51
CA CYS A 49 -7.70 -8.75 8.79
C CYS A 49 -7.89 -9.71 9.96
N GLY A 50 -8.20 -9.15 11.14
CA GLY A 50 -8.18 -9.89 12.40
C GLY A 50 -6.77 -10.40 12.74
N ASN A 51 -6.66 -11.70 13.04
CA ASN A 51 -5.36 -12.35 13.31
C ASN A 51 -4.68 -12.87 12.04
N ASN A 52 -5.34 -12.76 10.88
CA ASN A 52 -4.83 -13.27 9.62
C ASN A 52 -4.18 -12.14 8.80
N VAL A 53 -3.16 -12.51 8.04
CA VAL A 53 -2.50 -11.61 7.09
C VAL A 53 -2.71 -12.17 5.69
N TYR A 54 -2.99 -11.31 4.73
CA TYR A 54 -3.26 -11.65 3.34
C TYR A 54 -2.33 -10.88 2.42
N LEU A 55 -1.98 -11.45 1.27
CA LEU A 55 -1.13 -10.78 0.29
C LEU A 55 -1.99 -10.24 -0.83
N VAL A 56 -1.82 -8.98 -1.21
CA VAL A 56 -2.53 -8.38 -2.33
C VAL A 56 -1.56 -7.72 -3.30
N ASP A 57 -1.94 -7.63 -4.57
CA ASP A 57 -1.23 -6.84 -5.56
C ASP A 57 -1.77 -5.40 -5.67
N TYR A 58 -1.26 -4.69 -6.66
CA TYR A 58 -1.63 -3.30 -6.95
C TYR A 58 -3.05 -3.12 -7.49
N ASP A 59 -3.70 -4.20 -7.93
CA ASP A 59 -5.10 -4.22 -8.37
C ASP A 59 -6.03 -4.71 -7.25
N CYS A 60 -5.50 -4.81 -6.01
CA CYS A 60 -6.18 -5.35 -4.84
C CYS A 60 -6.62 -6.82 -5.01
N VAL A 61 -5.97 -7.58 -5.90
CA VAL A 61 -6.25 -9.01 -6.07
C VAL A 61 -5.60 -9.79 -4.94
N LEU A 62 -6.36 -10.69 -4.32
CA LEU A 62 -5.85 -11.58 -3.29
C LEU A 62 -4.92 -12.63 -3.90
N LEU A 63 -3.66 -12.64 -3.46
CA LEU A 63 -2.62 -13.52 -3.97
C LEU A 63 -2.41 -14.75 -3.07
N PRO A 64 -2.09 -15.93 -3.65
CA PRO A 64 -1.68 -17.10 -2.90
C PRO A 64 -0.23 -16.90 -2.44
N LYS A 65 0.00 -16.91 -1.13
CA LYS A 65 1.32 -16.60 -0.54
C LYS A 65 2.39 -17.60 -0.92
N GLU A 66 2.01 -18.85 -1.15
CA GLU A 66 2.89 -19.97 -1.47
C GLU A 66 3.72 -19.77 -2.74
N TYR A 67 3.28 -18.90 -3.66
CA TYR A 67 4.01 -18.58 -4.88
C TYR A 67 5.03 -17.44 -4.72
N TYR A 68 5.09 -16.81 -3.54
CA TYR A 68 5.91 -15.61 -3.32
C TYR A 68 6.88 -15.81 -2.16
N LYS A 69 8.15 -15.46 -2.42
CA LYS A 69 9.16 -15.26 -1.37
C LYS A 69 9.28 -13.78 -1.12
N LEU A 70 8.80 -13.31 0.03
CA LEU A 70 8.94 -11.92 0.44
C LEU A 70 10.36 -11.72 1.01
N PRO A 71 11.16 -10.76 0.50
CA PRO A 71 12.50 -10.51 1.00
C PRO A 71 12.43 -9.92 2.41
N ASN A 72 13.03 -10.62 3.36
CA ASN A 72 12.80 -10.47 4.81
C ASN A 72 13.24 -9.13 5.46
N ASN A 73 13.82 -8.13 4.77
CA ASN A 73 14.45 -6.99 5.47
C ASN A 73 14.57 -5.63 4.75
N GLU A 74 14.48 -5.50 3.42
CA GLU A 74 14.64 -4.18 2.73
C GLU A 74 13.38 -3.69 2.01
N TYR A 75 12.39 -4.57 1.84
CA TYR A 75 11.19 -4.32 1.05
C TYR A 75 9.94 -4.92 1.70
N ASP A 76 9.89 -4.97 3.04
CA ASP A 76 8.65 -5.35 3.72
C ASP A 76 7.60 -4.28 3.38
N PRO A 77 6.56 -4.62 2.59
CA PRO A 77 5.52 -3.66 2.29
C PRO A 77 4.86 -3.22 3.60
N PRO A 78 4.62 -1.91 3.79
CA PRO A 78 3.76 -1.43 4.84
C PRO A 78 2.48 -2.26 4.89
N CYS A 79 2.14 -2.78 6.07
CA CYS A 79 0.94 -3.57 6.24
C CYS A 79 -0.28 -2.65 6.23
N ILE A 80 -1.21 -2.89 5.33
CA ILE A 80 -2.52 -2.25 5.37
C ILE A 80 -3.31 -2.92 6.49
N GLN A 81 -3.85 -2.14 7.42
CA GLN A 81 -4.63 -2.65 8.54
C GLN A 81 -5.93 -1.86 8.71
N SER A 82 -6.98 -2.56 9.12
CA SER A 82 -8.21 -1.92 9.55
C SER A 82 -8.99 -2.83 10.49
N ASN A 83 -9.69 -2.22 11.44
CA ASN A 83 -10.57 -2.93 12.37
C ASN A 83 -11.93 -3.35 11.76
N LYS A 84 -12.21 -2.96 10.51
CA LYS A 84 -13.52 -3.14 9.86
C LYS A 84 -13.41 -3.61 8.41
N LEU A 85 -12.34 -4.32 8.06
CA LEU A 85 -12.22 -4.86 6.71
C LEU A 85 -13.37 -5.81 6.38
N THR A 86 -13.85 -5.71 5.14
CA THR A 86 -14.76 -6.70 4.57
C THR A 86 -14.09 -8.08 4.53
N ARG A 87 -14.92 -9.14 4.47
CA ARG A 87 -14.43 -10.51 4.37
C ARG A 87 -13.49 -10.66 3.16
N PRO A 88 -12.34 -11.34 3.29
CA PRO A 88 -11.45 -11.59 2.16
C PRO A 88 -12.19 -12.36 1.04
N PRO A 89 -11.91 -12.03 -0.22
CA PRO A 89 -12.46 -12.75 -1.35
C PRO A 89 -11.76 -14.12 -1.51
N LEU A 90 -12.16 -14.87 -2.55
CA LEU A 90 -11.40 -16.05 -2.97
C LEU A 90 -10.05 -15.65 -3.58
N LEU A 91 -9.08 -16.56 -3.57
CA LEU A 91 -7.78 -16.35 -4.21
C LEU A 91 -7.96 -16.00 -5.69
N GLY A 92 -7.22 -15.00 -6.16
CA GLY A 92 -7.29 -14.49 -7.53
C GLY A 92 -8.41 -13.51 -7.80
N ASN A 93 -9.31 -13.26 -6.83
CA ASN A 93 -10.35 -12.25 -6.96
C ASN A 93 -9.92 -10.92 -6.30
N THR A 94 -10.44 -9.82 -6.85
CA THR A 94 -10.26 -8.48 -6.30
C THR A 94 -10.98 -8.33 -4.96
N TRP A 95 -10.28 -7.77 -3.98
CA TRP A 95 -10.85 -7.41 -2.68
C TRP A 95 -11.58 -6.07 -2.80
N ASN A 96 -12.91 -6.13 -2.90
CA ASN A 96 -13.75 -4.95 -3.10
C ASN A 96 -14.00 -4.18 -1.79
N ASP A 97 -12.94 -3.62 -1.23
CA ASP A 97 -12.96 -2.82 0.01
C ASP A 97 -12.37 -1.44 -0.23
N ASN A 98 -13.10 -0.37 0.14
CA ASN A 98 -12.63 0.99 -0.10
C ASN A 98 -11.39 1.34 0.73
N GLY A 99 -11.26 0.79 1.94
CA GLY A 99 -10.07 0.97 2.77
C GLY A 99 -8.85 0.30 2.14
N ILE A 100 -8.99 -0.91 1.61
CA ILE A 100 -7.88 -1.61 0.92
C ILE A 100 -7.49 -0.86 -0.34
N LYS A 101 -8.45 -0.44 -1.17
CA LYS A 101 -8.17 0.34 -2.39
C LYS A 101 -7.42 1.63 -2.07
N ALA A 102 -7.91 2.40 -1.09
CA ALA A 102 -7.27 3.62 -0.61
C ALA A 102 -5.86 3.37 -0.08
N GLY A 103 -5.67 2.31 0.72
CA GLY A 103 -4.37 1.94 1.26
C GLY A 103 -3.36 1.51 0.19
N VAL A 104 -3.81 0.72 -0.80
CA VAL A 104 -2.97 0.29 -1.93
C VAL A 104 -2.59 1.47 -2.82
N GLU A 105 -3.54 2.38 -3.09
CA GLU A 105 -3.29 3.60 -3.85
C GLU A 105 -2.25 4.50 -3.15
N LEU A 106 -2.44 4.76 -1.86
CA LEU A 106 -1.47 5.53 -1.08
C LEU A 106 -0.11 4.80 -1.04
N LEU A 107 -0.09 3.48 -0.90
CA LEU A 107 1.16 2.72 -0.92
C LEU A 107 1.91 2.88 -2.25
N LYS A 108 1.20 2.91 -3.40
CA LYS A 108 1.82 3.19 -4.71
C LYS A 108 2.51 4.55 -4.68
N PHE A 109 1.83 5.58 -4.17
CA PHE A 109 2.38 6.92 -4.04
C PHE A 109 3.61 6.97 -3.12
N LEU A 110 3.53 6.35 -1.93
CA LEU A 110 4.62 6.30 -0.96
C LEU A 110 5.84 5.53 -1.49
N ARG A 111 5.62 4.53 -2.37
CA ARG A 111 6.70 3.79 -3.03
C ARG A 111 7.36 4.58 -4.14
N ALA A 112 6.57 5.19 -5.01
CA ALA A 112 7.08 6.03 -6.09
C ALA A 112 7.99 7.17 -5.57
N ASN A 113 7.67 7.70 -4.38
CA ASN A 113 8.42 8.79 -3.74
C ASN A 113 9.41 8.32 -2.65
N ASN A 114 9.63 7.00 -2.50
CA ASN A 114 10.50 6.39 -1.48
C ASN A 114 10.20 6.78 -0.01
N VAL A 115 8.99 7.28 0.27
CA VAL A 115 8.57 7.82 1.58
C VAL A 115 8.54 6.71 2.64
N HIS A 116 8.02 5.54 2.28
CA HIS A 116 7.95 4.37 3.16
C HIS A 116 9.31 3.98 3.75
N ASN A 117 10.39 4.06 2.97
CA ASN A 117 11.74 3.76 3.44
C ASN A 117 12.35 4.89 4.24
N ILE A 118 12.15 6.15 3.81
CA ILE A 118 12.70 7.34 4.48
C ILE A 118 12.14 7.47 5.90
N PHE A 119 10.83 7.26 6.05
CA PHE A 119 10.11 7.41 7.32
C PHE A 119 9.86 6.08 8.04
N LYS A 120 10.40 4.97 7.52
CA LYS A 120 10.28 3.62 8.11
C LYS A 120 8.82 3.29 8.46
N ILE A 121 7.94 3.45 7.47
CA ILE A 121 6.51 3.21 7.63
C ILE A 121 6.27 1.70 7.70
N LEU A 122 5.69 1.25 8.81
CA LEU A 122 5.37 -0.16 9.06
C LEU A 122 3.93 -0.51 8.68
N ALA A 123 2.99 0.42 8.87
CA ALA A 123 1.59 0.15 8.62
C ALA A 123 0.81 1.37 8.09
N ILE A 124 -0.21 1.08 7.29
CA ILE A 124 -1.20 2.01 6.78
C ILE A 124 -2.53 1.64 7.43
N ASP A 125 -2.97 2.40 8.42
CA ASP A 125 -4.26 2.23 9.07
C ASP A 125 -5.34 2.95 8.26
N VAL A 126 -6.26 2.16 7.69
CA VAL A 126 -7.37 2.62 6.86
C VAL A 126 -8.72 2.46 7.58
N SER A 127 -8.70 2.29 8.90
CA SER A 127 -9.90 2.04 9.71
C SER A 127 -10.97 3.11 9.55
N ASN A 128 -10.61 4.35 9.19
CA ASN A 128 -11.55 5.48 9.13
C ASN A 128 -11.97 5.89 7.71
N VAL A 129 -11.44 5.24 6.67
CA VAL A 129 -11.78 5.51 5.27
C VAL A 129 -13.29 5.39 5.03
N CYS A 130 -13.86 6.35 4.30
CA CYS A 130 -15.28 6.45 3.95
C CYS A 130 -16.27 6.47 5.15
N LYS A 131 -15.83 6.77 6.38
CA LYS A 131 -16.76 6.97 7.50
C LYS A 131 -17.31 8.39 7.50
N LYS A 132 -18.56 8.58 7.95
CA LYS A 132 -19.12 9.91 8.21
C LYS A 132 -18.21 10.66 9.19
N ARG A 133 -17.61 11.76 8.72
CA ARG A 133 -16.61 12.56 9.44
C ARG A 133 -17.24 13.42 10.54
N ASN A 134 -17.79 12.78 11.58
CA ASN A 134 -18.28 13.52 12.74
C ASN A 134 -17.18 13.80 13.78
N THR A 135 -15.92 13.42 13.53
CA THR A 135 -14.88 13.39 14.57
C THR A 135 -13.59 14.14 14.25
N GLY A 136 -13.45 14.74 13.06
CA GLY A 136 -12.21 15.43 12.63
C GLY A 136 -10.96 14.53 12.53
N LYS A 137 -11.14 13.21 12.71
CA LYS A 137 -10.08 12.21 12.67
C LYS A 137 -9.58 12.01 11.24
N SER A 138 -8.31 11.62 11.14
CA SER A 138 -7.69 11.24 9.87
C SER A 138 -8.29 9.92 9.37
N ASP A 139 -8.64 9.86 8.09
CA ASP A 139 -9.16 8.64 7.46
C ASP A 139 -8.08 7.58 7.33
N ILE A 140 -6.88 8.03 6.94
CA ILE A 140 -5.67 7.22 6.83
C ILE A 140 -4.63 7.72 7.83
N ILE A 141 -4.01 6.79 8.55
CA ILE A 141 -2.89 7.05 9.47
C ILE A 141 -1.74 6.13 9.10
N LEU A 142 -0.54 6.69 8.90
CA LEU A 142 0.68 5.93 8.68
C LEU A 142 1.39 5.77 10.02
N TRP A 143 1.82 4.55 10.32
CA TRP A 143 2.56 4.22 11.53
C TRP A 143 4.02 3.97 11.19
N THR A 144 4.91 4.70 11.84
CA THR A 144 6.35 4.50 11.72
C THR A 144 6.86 3.46 12.72
N GLU A 145 8.08 2.96 12.52
CA GLU A 145 8.76 2.07 13.46
C GLU A 145 8.89 2.63 14.88
N ASN A 146 8.91 3.96 15.02
CA ASN A 146 9.05 4.65 16.31
C ASN A 146 7.70 4.93 16.98
N ASN A 147 6.63 4.27 16.52
CA ASN A 147 5.27 4.43 17.02
C ASN A 147 4.72 5.87 16.85
N THR A 148 5.27 6.63 15.90
CA THR A 148 4.76 7.96 15.53
C THR A 148 3.64 7.82 14.51
N GLN A 149 2.56 8.58 14.71
CA GLN A 149 1.45 8.65 13.77
C GLN A 149 1.66 9.78 12.76
N ILE A 150 1.65 9.47 11.47
CA ILE A 150 1.49 10.48 10.41
C ILE A 150 0.04 10.46 9.96
N ARG A 151 -0.71 11.50 10.31
CA ARG A 151 -2.11 11.68 9.92
C ARG A 151 -2.13 12.22 8.49
N TRP A 152 -2.28 11.29 7.55
CA TRP A 152 -2.25 11.57 6.13
C TRP A 152 -3.55 12.22 5.62
N GLY A 153 -4.67 11.82 6.20
CA GLY A 153 -6.00 12.33 5.89
C GLY A 153 -6.78 11.45 4.95
N CYS A 154 -7.56 12.10 4.10
CA CYS A 154 -8.42 11.53 3.07
C CYS A 154 -7.61 10.78 2.00
N SER A 155 -8.16 9.68 1.52
CA SER A 155 -7.81 9.18 0.19
C SER A 155 -8.47 10.07 -0.87
N SER A 156 -7.85 10.13 -2.05
CA SER A 156 -8.43 10.63 -3.31
C SER A 156 -9.88 10.16 -3.54
N LEU A 157 -10.27 8.99 -3.04
CA LEU A 157 -11.62 8.43 -3.18
C LEU A 157 -12.71 9.17 -2.40
N CYS A 158 -12.36 9.93 -1.36
CA CYS A 158 -13.32 10.55 -0.44
C CYS A 158 -13.52 12.06 -0.69
N ASN A 159 -12.78 12.67 -1.63
CA ASN A 159 -12.98 14.04 -2.16
C ASN A 159 -13.36 15.09 -1.11
N GLU A 160 -12.46 15.36 -0.17
CA GLU A 160 -12.73 16.32 0.91
C GLU A 160 -12.28 17.73 0.54
N PRO A 161 -13.22 18.70 0.55
CA PRO A 161 -12.91 20.07 0.15
C PRO A 161 -11.93 20.69 1.14
N ASN A 162 -10.88 21.31 0.61
CA ASN A 162 -9.79 22.00 1.33
C ASN A 162 -8.70 21.11 1.95
N GLU A 163 -8.75 19.79 1.78
CA GLU A 163 -7.60 18.95 2.12
C GLU A 163 -6.53 19.04 1.01
N LEU A 164 -5.26 19.04 1.41
CA LEU A 164 -4.13 19.12 0.47
C LEU A 164 -4.00 17.87 -0.41
N SER A 165 -3.36 18.01 -1.57
CA SER A 165 -2.97 16.87 -2.41
C SER A 165 -1.92 16.00 -1.72
N ASP A 166 -1.73 14.75 -2.19
CA ASP A 166 -0.71 13.86 -1.66
C ASP A 166 0.72 14.41 -1.84
N GLU A 167 0.98 15.13 -2.94
CA GLU A 167 2.23 15.84 -3.17
C GLU A 167 2.47 16.97 -2.17
N GLU A 168 1.44 17.78 -1.89
CA GLU A 168 1.52 18.87 -0.92
C GLU A 168 1.70 18.33 0.51
N LYS A 169 0.98 17.25 0.87
CA LYS A 169 1.16 16.52 2.13
C LYS A 169 2.57 15.98 2.28
N LEU A 170 3.15 15.46 1.21
CA LEU A 170 4.54 15.00 1.20
C LEU A 170 5.52 16.15 1.44
N GLN A 171 5.33 17.32 0.81
CA GLN A 171 6.18 18.48 1.05
C GLN A 171 6.10 18.95 2.51
N ASN A 172 4.89 18.96 3.08
CA ASN A 172 4.69 19.22 4.51
C ASN A 172 5.46 18.23 5.38
N LEU A 173 5.34 16.93 5.11
CA LEU A 173 6.05 15.90 5.87
C LEU A 173 7.57 16.07 5.78
N LEU A 174 8.10 16.34 4.59
CA LEU A 174 9.53 16.58 4.37
C LEU A 174 10.02 17.85 5.08
N SER A 175 9.21 18.91 5.12
CA SER A 175 9.54 20.14 5.86
C SER A 175 9.72 19.90 7.36
N ILE A 176 8.86 19.06 7.95
CA ILE A 176 8.95 18.69 9.37
C ILE A 176 10.15 17.79 9.60
N ALA A 177 10.43 16.88 8.67
CA ALA A 177 11.60 16.02 8.72
C ALA A 177 12.92 16.81 8.69
N LYS A 178 12.95 18.00 8.06
CA LYS A 178 14.13 18.87 8.08
C LYS A 178 14.43 19.42 9.48
N SER A 179 13.41 19.72 10.27
CA SER A 179 13.59 20.25 11.63
C SER A 179 13.75 19.15 12.69
N GLU A 180 13.05 18.03 12.53
CA GLU A 180 12.91 17.00 13.58
C GLU A 180 13.64 15.68 13.25
N GLY A 181 14.16 15.55 12.03
CA GLY A 181 14.72 14.31 11.49
C GLY A 181 13.65 13.38 10.89
N THR A 182 14.06 12.53 9.96
CA THR A 182 13.16 11.60 9.23
C THR A 182 12.59 10.49 10.09
N ASN A 183 13.21 10.20 11.24
CA ASN A 183 12.76 9.15 12.15
C ASN A 183 11.60 9.59 13.05
N LEU A 184 11.31 10.90 13.13
CA LEU A 184 10.26 11.52 13.93
C LEU A 184 10.19 11.02 15.40
N LYS A 185 11.30 10.55 15.97
CA LYS A 185 11.34 9.85 17.28
C LYS A 185 10.77 10.65 18.45
N ARG A 186 10.78 11.98 18.34
CA ARG A 186 10.29 12.88 19.39
C ARG A 186 8.79 13.21 19.27
N MET A 187 8.16 12.75 18.19
CA MET A 187 6.76 13.05 17.87
C MET A 187 5.83 11.90 18.28
N ASP A 188 4.74 12.29 18.93
CA ASP A 188 3.54 11.46 19.16
C ASP A 188 2.78 11.35 17.83
N TYR A 189 2.47 12.50 17.21
CA TYR A 189 1.91 12.55 15.88
C TYR A 189 2.37 13.76 15.06
N VAL A 190 2.23 13.62 13.75
CA VAL A 190 2.39 14.67 12.74
C VAL A 190 1.14 14.69 11.87
N ASP A 191 0.53 15.85 11.69
CA ASP A 191 -0.67 16.06 10.88
C ASP A 191 -0.32 16.92 9.67
N VAL A 192 -0.40 16.33 8.48
CA VAL A 192 0.05 16.95 7.22
C VAL A 192 -1.10 17.40 6.33
N ARG A 193 -2.35 17.23 6.79
CA ARG A 193 -3.58 17.46 6.00
C ARG A 193 -3.77 18.90 5.55
N TRP A 194 -3.17 19.85 6.26
CA TRP A 194 -3.44 21.28 6.13
C TRP A 194 -2.18 22.07 5.75
N LYS A 195 -2.35 23.26 5.16
CA LYS A 195 -1.26 24.15 4.73
C LYS A 195 -0.19 24.40 5.80
N LYS A 196 -0.59 24.47 7.07
CA LYS A 196 0.33 24.48 8.21
C LYS A 196 0.28 23.12 8.88
N PRO A 197 1.30 22.27 8.71
CA PRO A 197 1.30 20.98 9.37
C PRO A 197 1.45 21.15 10.89
N VAL A 198 0.88 20.23 11.65
CA VAL A 198 0.86 20.27 13.12
C VAL A 198 1.56 19.04 13.67
N GLY A 199 2.64 19.24 14.44
CA GLY A 199 3.32 18.18 15.19
C GLY A 199 3.03 18.28 16.68
N LYS A 200 2.85 17.14 17.34
CA LYS A 200 2.81 17.06 18.81
C LYS A 200 3.96 16.18 19.28
N GLN A 201 4.80 16.72 20.15
CA GLN A 201 5.88 15.98 20.80
C GLN A 201 5.37 15.18 22.01
N TRP A 202 6.10 14.14 22.38
CA TRP A 202 5.83 13.39 23.62
C TRP A 202 6.01 14.31 24.84
N ALA A 203 5.03 14.29 25.75
CA ALA A 203 5.01 15.17 26.93
C ALA A 203 6.19 14.98 27.92
N GLY A 204 7.06 13.99 27.71
CA GLY A 204 8.17 13.64 28.60
C GLY A 204 9.58 14.09 28.16
N ILE A 205 9.75 14.66 26.97
CA ILE A 205 11.09 15.08 26.49
C ILE A 205 11.33 16.52 26.95
N LYS A 206 11.74 16.70 28.22
CA LYS A 206 12.28 17.98 28.68
C LYS A 206 13.45 18.35 27.77
N LYS A 207 13.45 19.58 27.25
CA LYS A 207 14.62 20.20 26.60
C LYS A 207 15.81 20.11 27.55
N THR A 208 16.73 19.18 27.33
CA THR A 208 18.12 19.41 27.70
C THR A 208 18.65 20.43 26.69
N LEU A 209 18.41 21.71 26.98
CA LEU A 209 19.23 22.79 26.47
C LEU A 209 20.60 22.60 27.15
N ALA A 210 21.59 22.19 26.37
CA ALA A 210 22.98 22.29 26.78
C ALA A 210 23.38 23.77 26.64
N GLU A 211 23.89 24.31 27.74
CA GLU A 211 24.61 25.58 27.86
C GLU A 211 25.91 25.58 27.04
#